data_AF-A0AAU5WL31-F1
#
_entry.id   AF-A0AAU5WL31-F1
#
_cell.length_a   1.000
_cell.length_b   1.000
_cell.length_c   1.000
_cell.angle_alpha   90.00
_cell.angle_beta   90.00
_cell.angle_gamma   90.00
#
_symmetry.space_group_name_H-M   'P 1'
#
loop_
_entity.id
_entity.type
_entity.pdbx_description
1 polymer ?
#
loop_
_entity_poly.entity_id
_entity_poly.type
_entity_poly.pdbx_seq_one_letter_code
_entity_poly.pdbx_strand_id
1 'polypeptide(L)'
;MTSPVPYERPTAPAPAPTFTPTVGATASTTTAGAYTHRTWMDEMAAVLGHITDVYKATVLMEATLVEVEAGRTQLSLVQGVSEQAMELMRHGTQFVEATDARYLPVFEAIRTVGQNEVAQDKRYHDRG
;
A
#
# COMPACT_ATOMS: atom_id res chain seq x y z
N MET A 1 56.95 0.21 -31.03
CA MET A 1 56.72 0.69 -29.65
C MET A 1 55.34 1.31 -29.62
N THR A 2 54.34 0.57 -29.13
CA THR A 2 52.92 0.98 -29.08
C THR A 2 52.63 1.63 -27.72
N SER A 3 52.12 2.86 -27.73
CA SER A 3 51.67 3.56 -26.52
C SER A 3 50.52 2.81 -25.84
N PRO A 4 50.47 2.75 -24.50
CA PRO A 4 49.32 2.21 -23.77
C PRO A 4 48.14 3.20 -23.83
N VAL A 5 46.96 2.67 -24.13
CA VAL A 5 45.68 3.38 -24.07
C VAL A 5 45.37 3.67 -22.59
N PRO A 6 45.05 4.92 -22.20
CA PRO A 6 44.72 5.22 -20.81
C PRO A 6 43.41 4.52 -20.41
N TYR A 7 43.45 3.83 -19.28
CA TYR A 7 42.28 3.23 -18.65
C TYR A 7 41.43 4.34 -18.03
N GLU A 8 40.33 4.73 -18.70
CA GLU A 8 39.34 5.60 -18.09
C GLU A 8 38.63 4.83 -16.97
N ARG A 9 38.83 5.31 -15.73
CA ARG A 9 38.14 4.81 -14.54
C ARG A 9 36.62 5.02 -14.74
N PRO A 10 35.77 3.98 -14.55
CA PRO A 10 34.34 4.17 -14.59
C PRO A 10 33.92 5.23 -13.58
N THR A 11 33.28 6.29 -14.06
CA THR A 11 32.65 7.33 -13.24
C THR A 11 31.67 6.64 -12.29
N ALA A 12 31.72 6.98 -11.01
CA ALA A 12 30.82 6.41 -10.01
C ALA A 12 29.36 6.55 -10.48
N PRO A 13 28.51 5.52 -10.27
CA PRO A 13 27.11 5.60 -10.67
C PRO A 13 26.46 6.82 -10.01
N ALA A 14 25.64 7.53 -10.78
CA ALA A 14 24.88 8.67 -10.27
C ALA A 14 24.11 8.24 -9.01
N PRO A 15 24.02 9.13 -7.99
CA PRO A 15 23.26 8.81 -6.78
C PRO A 15 21.85 8.38 -7.18
N ALA A 16 21.41 7.23 -6.65
CA ALA A 16 20.07 6.73 -6.88
C ALA A 16 19.06 7.82 -6.52
N PRO A 17 18.01 8.04 -7.32
CA PRO A 17 16.98 9.01 -6.97
C PRO A 17 16.42 8.66 -5.60
N THR A 18 16.62 9.54 -4.63
CA THR A 18 16.02 9.41 -3.32
C THR A 18 14.51 9.54 -3.52
N PHE A 19 13.79 8.45 -3.35
CA PHE A 19 12.33 8.50 -3.27
C PHE A 19 11.99 9.24 -1.98
N THR A 20 11.66 10.52 -2.09
CA THR A 20 11.04 11.26 -1.01
C THR A 20 9.56 10.90 -1.08
N PRO A 21 9.03 10.05 -0.17
CA PRO A 21 7.58 9.90 -0.11
C PRO A 21 7.02 11.30 0.14
N THR A 22 6.29 11.85 -0.83
CA THR A 22 5.43 12.98 -0.57
C THR A 22 4.35 12.43 0.35
N VAL A 23 4.63 12.47 1.64
CA VAL A 23 3.66 12.24 2.70
C VAL A 23 2.74 13.45 2.68
N GLY A 24 1.90 13.52 1.65
CA GLY A 24 0.56 14.06 1.78
C GLY A 24 -0.31 13.05 2.52
N ALA A 25 0.21 12.42 3.58
CA ALA A 25 -0.69 11.85 4.57
C ALA A 25 -1.32 13.07 5.21
N THR A 26 -2.56 13.36 4.82
CA THR A 26 -3.45 14.11 5.68
C THR A 26 -3.36 13.38 7.02
N ALA A 27 -2.72 14.00 8.00
CA ALA A 27 -2.75 13.47 9.35
C ALA A 27 -4.22 13.46 9.73
N SER A 28 -4.87 12.29 9.65
CA SER A 28 -6.19 12.08 10.21
C SER A 28 -6.01 12.26 11.71
N THR A 29 -6.15 13.50 12.19
CA THR A 29 -6.37 13.80 13.59
C THR A 29 -7.70 13.17 13.97
N THR A 30 -7.67 11.89 14.34
CA THR A 30 -8.78 11.20 14.96
C THR A 30 -8.99 11.81 16.34
N THR A 31 -9.90 12.78 16.43
CA THR A 31 -10.44 13.25 17.69
C THR A 31 -11.02 12.06 18.44
N ALA A 32 -10.59 11.85 19.69
CA ALA A 32 -11.10 10.78 20.54
C ALA A 32 -12.64 10.83 20.58
N GLY A 33 -13.30 9.76 20.12
CA GLY A 33 -14.76 9.63 20.05
C GLY A 33 -15.39 9.67 18.65
N ALA A 34 -14.62 9.89 17.58
CA ALA A 34 -15.17 10.01 16.21
C ALA A 34 -14.77 8.88 15.23
N TYR A 35 -13.98 7.90 15.66
CA TYR A 35 -13.54 6.80 14.79
C TYR A 35 -14.59 5.68 14.74
N THR A 36 -15.32 5.63 13.63
CA THR A 36 -16.39 4.65 13.37
C THR A 36 -15.88 3.52 12.47
N HIS A 37 -16.58 2.38 12.41
CA HIS A 37 -16.27 1.33 11.44
C HIS A 37 -16.34 1.82 10.01
N ARG A 38 -17.32 2.67 9.68
CA ARG A 38 -17.44 3.24 8.34
C ARG A 38 -16.21 4.07 7.99
N THR A 39 -15.73 4.89 8.92
CA THR A 39 -14.47 5.63 8.75
C THR A 39 -13.30 4.68 8.52
N TRP A 40 -13.21 3.59 9.30
CA TRP A 40 -12.19 2.56 9.11
C TRP A 40 -12.29 1.88 7.73
N MET A 41 -13.50 1.53 7.27
CA MET A 41 -13.75 0.94 5.96
C MET A 41 -13.33 1.88 4.82
N ASP A 42 -13.65 3.17 4.94
CA ASP A 42 -13.25 4.19 3.96
C ASP A 42 -11.72 4.34 3.90
N GLU A 43 -11.06 4.34 5.07
CA GLU A 43 -9.59 4.38 5.15
C GLU A 43 -8.94 3.12 4.56
N MET A 44 -9.48 1.93 4.86
CA MET A 44 -8.98 0.68 4.30
C MET A 44 -9.18 0.62 2.78
N ALA A 45 -10.30 1.13 2.26
CA ALA A 45 -10.53 1.25 0.83
C ALA A 45 -9.50 2.18 0.16
N ALA A 46 -9.16 3.31 0.80
CA ALA A 46 -8.12 4.21 0.32
C ALA A 46 -6.73 3.54 0.31
N VAL A 47 -6.37 2.80 1.36
CA VAL A 47 -5.11 2.04 1.44
C VAL A 47 -5.03 1.01 0.32
N LEU A 48 -6.07 0.21 0.11
CA LEU A 48 -6.13 -0.78 -0.98
C LEU A 48 -6.10 -0.10 -2.36
N GLY A 49 -6.69 1.08 -2.49
CA GLY A 49 -6.59 1.93 -3.67
C GLY A 49 -5.15 2.32 -4.00
N HIS A 50 -4.37 2.75 -3.00
CA HIS A 50 -2.95 3.07 -3.20
C HIS A 50 -2.12 1.85 -3.64
N ILE A 51 -2.39 0.66 -3.08
CA ILE A 51 -1.72 -0.57 -3.51
C ILE A 51 -2.09 -0.90 -4.96
N THR A 52 -3.36 -0.69 -5.33
CA THR A 52 -3.83 -0.86 -6.72
C THR A 52 -3.11 0.08 -7.68
N ASP A 53 -2.87 1.32 -7.28
CA ASP A 53 -2.16 2.30 -8.10
C ASP A 53 -0.68 1.95 -8.26
N VAL A 54 -0.03 1.41 -7.22
CA VAL A 54 1.33 0.85 -7.32
C VAL A 54 1.36 -0.30 -8.33
N TYR A 55 0.41 -1.23 -8.25
CA TYR A 55 0.32 -2.33 -9.21
C TYR A 55 0.20 -1.82 -10.66
N LYS A 56 -0.73 -0.89 -10.93
CA LYS A 56 -0.90 -0.28 -12.26
C LYS A 56 0.38 0.41 -12.75
N ALA A 57 1.06 1.14 -11.87
CA ALA A 57 2.32 1.79 -12.20
C ALA A 57 3.41 0.77 -12.57
N THR A 58 3.50 -0.36 -11.86
CA THR A 58 4.46 -1.42 -12.19
C THR A 58 4.15 -2.13 -13.50
N VAL A 59 2.87 -2.37 -13.82
CA VAL A 59 2.46 -2.93 -15.11
C VAL A 59 2.84 -2.00 -16.27
N LEU A 60 2.61 -0.69 -16.12
CA LEU A 60 3.04 0.28 -17.11
C LEU A 60 4.56 0.32 -17.26
N MET A 61 5.29 0.29 -16.14
CA MET A 61 6.75 0.26 -16.15
C MET A 61 7.29 -1.01 -16.83
N GLU A 62 6.67 -2.16 -16.60
CA GLU A 62 7.01 -3.41 -17.26
C GLU A 62 6.86 -3.30 -18.78
N ALA A 63 5.71 -2.77 -19.25
CA ALA A 63 5.47 -2.55 -20.67
C ALA A 63 6.54 -1.64 -21.30
N THR A 64 6.86 -0.52 -20.65
CA THR A 64 7.91 0.39 -21.11
C THR A 64 9.28 -0.30 -21.15
N LEU A 65 9.62 -1.11 -20.14
CA LEU A 65 10.90 -1.83 -20.09
C LEU A 65 11.02 -2.86 -21.22
N VAL A 66 9.91 -3.52 -21.58
CA VAL A 66 9.87 -4.43 -22.74
C VAL A 66 10.08 -3.65 -24.04
N GLU A 67 9.43 -2.50 -24.21
CA GLU A 67 9.56 -1.66 -25.41
C GLU A 67 10.98 -1.13 -25.63
N VAL A 68 11.69 -0.78 -24.55
CA VAL A 68 13.08 -0.26 -24.63
C VAL A 68 14.15 -1.36 -24.54
N GLU A 69 13.75 -2.64 -24.62
CA GLU A 69 14.65 -3.81 -24.52
C GLU A 69 15.54 -3.77 -23.26
N ALA A 70 14.96 -3.37 -22.14
CA ALA A 70 15.67 -3.28 -20.86
C ALA A 70 16.24 -4.64 -20.43
N GLY A 71 17.31 -4.59 -19.63
CA GLY A 71 17.97 -5.80 -19.13
C GLY A 71 17.03 -6.66 -18.27
N ARG A 72 17.18 -7.99 -18.38
CA ARG A 72 16.35 -8.99 -17.66
C ARG A 72 16.24 -8.74 -16.15
N THR A 73 17.30 -8.20 -15.53
CA THR A 73 17.31 -7.85 -14.11
C THR A 73 16.30 -6.75 -13.76
N GLN A 74 16.21 -5.69 -14.58
CA GLN A 74 15.26 -4.59 -14.33
C GLN A 74 13.83 -5.08 -14.50
N LEU A 75 13.57 -5.87 -15.54
CA LEU A 75 12.25 -6.46 -15.78
C LEU A 75 11.82 -7.36 -14.61
N SER A 76 12.71 -8.24 -14.14
CA SER A 76 12.43 -9.13 -13.01
C SER A 76 12.14 -8.40 -11.71
N LEU A 77 12.82 -7.26 -11.45
CA LEU A 77 12.54 -6.45 -10.26
C LEU A 77 11.16 -5.83 -10.32
N VAL A 78 10.75 -5.28 -11.48
CA VAL A 78 9.40 -4.69 -11.65
C VAL A 78 8.31 -5.75 -11.52
N GLN A 79 8.51 -6.93 -12.12
CA GLN A 79 7.61 -8.07 -11.98
C GLN A 79 7.49 -8.53 -10.53
N GLY A 80 8.61 -8.59 -9.80
CA GLY A 80 8.58 -8.93 -8.37
C GLY A 80 7.76 -7.94 -7.54
N VAL A 81 7.82 -6.64 -7.84
CA VAL A 81 7.00 -5.64 -7.14
C VAL A 81 5.52 -5.79 -7.50
N SER A 82 5.18 -6.05 -8.77
CA SER A 82 3.78 -6.22 -9.19
C SER A 82 3.14 -7.44 -8.53
N GLU A 83 3.87 -8.55 -8.41
CA GLU A 83 3.45 -9.75 -7.66
C GLU A 83 3.20 -9.45 -6.18
N GLN A 84 4.10 -8.73 -5.52
CA GLN A 84 3.91 -8.35 -4.11
C GLN A 84 2.72 -7.40 -3.92
N ALA A 85 2.48 -6.47 -4.85
CA ALA A 85 1.32 -5.60 -4.81
C ALA A 85 0.01 -6.41 -4.93
N MET A 86 -0.04 -7.42 -5.81
CA MET A 86 -1.20 -8.31 -5.92
C MET A 86 -1.45 -9.12 -4.64
N GLU A 87 -0.40 -9.67 -4.04
CA GLU A 87 -0.52 -10.41 -2.78
C GLU A 87 -0.99 -9.51 -1.63
N LEU A 88 -0.50 -8.28 -1.55
CA LEU A 88 -0.97 -7.28 -0.58
C LEU A 88 -2.43 -6.92 -0.80
N MET A 89 -2.89 -6.73 -2.05
CA MET A 89 -4.31 -6.51 -2.34
C MET A 89 -5.14 -7.71 -1.87
N ARG A 90 -4.73 -8.93 -2.21
CA ARG A 90 -5.45 -10.16 -1.85
C ARG A 90 -5.59 -10.31 -0.33
N HIS A 91 -4.49 -10.22 0.40
CA HIS A 91 -4.51 -10.33 1.87
C HIS A 91 -5.24 -9.16 2.53
N GLY A 92 -5.07 -7.95 2.00
CA GLY A 92 -5.73 -6.76 2.52
C GLY A 92 -7.25 -6.84 2.36
N THR A 93 -7.77 -7.27 1.21
CA THR A 93 -9.20 -7.51 1.00
C THR A 93 -9.73 -8.58 1.95
N GLN A 94 -9.03 -9.70 2.11
CA GLN A 94 -9.43 -10.76 3.06
C GLN A 94 -9.47 -10.25 4.50
N PHE A 95 -8.51 -9.41 4.90
CA PHE A 95 -8.49 -8.79 6.21
C PHE A 95 -9.68 -7.84 6.42
N VAL A 96 -10.01 -7.03 5.42
CA VAL A 96 -11.17 -6.14 5.46
C VAL A 96 -12.47 -6.93 5.57
N GLU A 97 -12.66 -7.95 4.74
CA GLU A 97 -13.85 -8.81 4.77
C GLU A 97 -14.00 -9.54 6.11
N ALA A 98 -12.92 -10.10 6.65
CA ALA A 98 -12.94 -10.80 7.94
C ALA A 98 -13.27 -9.85 9.10
N THR A 99 -12.76 -8.62 9.05
CA THR A 99 -13.05 -7.59 10.05
C THR A 99 -14.49 -7.13 9.92
N ASP A 100 -14.96 -6.80 8.71
CA ASP A 100 -16.32 -6.37 8.47
C ASP A 100 -17.34 -7.44 8.91
N ALA A 101 -17.13 -8.71 8.52
CA ALA A 101 -17.99 -9.81 8.93
C ALA A 101 -18.07 -9.98 10.46
N ARG A 102 -16.96 -9.73 11.18
CA ARG A 102 -16.92 -9.82 12.63
C ARG A 102 -17.68 -8.69 13.32
N TYR A 103 -17.57 -7.47 12.79
CA TYR A 103 -18.01 -6.28 13.50
C TYR A 103 -19.32 -5.67 12.97
N LEU A 104 -19.69 -5.88 11.71
CA LEU A 104 -20.94 -5.40 11.12
C LEU A 104 -22.18 -5.76 11.95
N PRO A 105 -22.36 -7.00 12.45
CA PRO A 105 -23.52 -7.33 13.28
C PRO A 105 -23.55 -6.57 14.62
N VAL A 106 -22.37 -6.25 15.17
CA VAL A 106 -22.25 -5.51 16.43
C VAL A 106 -22.62 -4.04 16.21
N PHE A 107 -22.20 -3.45 15.10
CA PHE A 107 -22.55 -2.08 14.74
C PHE A 107 -24.04 -1.92 14.40
N GLU A 108 -24.63 -2.87 13.70
CA GLU A 108 -26.08 -2.89 13.47
C GLU A 108 -26.85 -2.92 14.80
N ALA A 109 -26.43 -3.76 15.76
CA ALA A 109 -27.03 -3.82 17.08
C ALA A 109 -26.89 -2.50 17.86
N ILE A 110 -25.70 -1.88 17.86
CA ILE A 110 -25.46 -0.58 18.53
C ILE A 110 -26.33 0.54 17.92
N ARG A 111 -26.49 0.53 16.60
CA ARG A 111 -27.34 1.50 15.90
C ARG A 111 -28.81 1.34 16.29
N THR A 112 -29.31 0.11 16.45
CA THR A 112 -30.71 -0.13 16.86
C THR A 112 -31.03 0.38 18.27
N VAL A 113 -30.04 0.48 19.16
CA VAL A 113 -30.21 0.99 20.53
C VAL A 113 -29.86 2.48 20.66
N GLY A 114 -29.64 3.19 19.53
CA GLY A 114 -29.38 4.64 19.50
C GLY A 114 -28.03 5.07 20.08
N GLN A 115 -27.07 4.14 20.18
CA GLN A 115 -25.72 4.41 20.67
C GLN A 115 -24.80 4.80 19.50
N ASN A 116 -23.78 5.61 19.77
CA ASN A 116 -22.78 5.96 18.76
C ASN A 116 -21.82 4.79 18.50
N GLU A 117 -21.50 4.59 17.23
CA GLU A 117 -20.53 3.63 16.73
C GLU A 117 -19.10 4.10 17.06
N VAL A 118 -18.63 3.86 18.28
CA VAL A 118 -17.26 4.24 18.67
C VAL A 118 -16.43 2.96 18.86
N ALA A 119 -15.33 2.85 18.11
CA ALA A 119 -14.40 1.71 18.18
C ALA A 119 -13.74 1.52 19.56
N GLN A 120 -13.90 2.48 20.48
CA GLN A 120 -13.37 2.45 21.85
C GLN A 120 -14.31 1.79 22.87
N ASP A 121 -15.48 1.27 22.50
CA ASP A 121 -16.33 0.60 23.47
C ASP A 121 -15.58 -0.61 24.07
N LYS A 122 -15.24 -0.53 25.36
CA LYS A 122 -14.46 -1.55 26.08
C LYS A 122 -15.09 -2.94 25.98
N ARG A 123 -16.40 -3.02 25.73
CA ARG A 123 -17.13 -4.27 25.47
C ARG A 123 -16.64 -5.02 24.23
N TYR A 124 -15.89 -4.39 23.33
CA TYR A 124 -15.25 -5.05 22.19
C TYR A 124 -14.08 -5.94 22.58
N HIS A 125 -13.42 -5.67 23.72
CA HIS A 125 -12.30 -6.48 24.21
C HIS A 125 -12.74 -7.66 25.10
N ASP A 126 -13.93 -7.59 25.68
CA ASP A 126 -14.37 -8.52 26.74
C ASP A 126 -15.12 -9.78 26.23
N ARG A 127 -15.24 -9.98 24.91
CA ARG A 127 -15.73 -11.23 24.32
C ARG A 127 -14.58 -12.03 23.70
N GLY A 128 -13.74 -12.58 24.57
CA GLY A 128 -12.74 -13.62 24.28
C GLY A 128 -12.96 -14.79 25.21
#